data_AF-A0A401HQ19-F1
#
_entry.id   AF-A0A401HQ19-F1
#
_cell.length_a   1.000
_cell.length_b   1.000
_cell.length_c   1.000
_cell.angle_alpha   90.00
_cell.angle_beta   90.00
_cell.angle_gamma   90.00
#
_symmetry.space_group_name_H-M   'P 1'
#
loop_
_entity.id
_entity.type
_entity.pdbx_description
1 polymer ?
#
loop_
_entity_poly.entity_id
_entity_poly.type
_entity_poly.pdbx_seq_one_letter_code
_entity_poly.pdbx_strand_id
1 'polypeptide(L)'
;MITLRYIAIIRITLIALLISLIPLSYSLPILDTPTLIISNKNTPDIDYANMIMDKYYLKRKIQILNDSAANIFERKIRYILAHDKNFSIIGNNSKLYVEYDIENNTVKYKKIIYSVKIAKDEVDLFDIKYRILNRSSNKVILYTLSKKITTNSSFDYGDYKVVLKLVSLDNRILVVNIYKDNRLIEKDKELYKDKIFYLNRSIALLYEGTDRGKYVITVYNIIILEDGKDFVLNRNFRVSLSKDKISLIYKDLRNIGNSFHIFNYHIEVINNSPFKYFRVTYINNYTIELEDNDTVDLGEGTFLIKNGTRIFIFKDGEIFDRELKEYYTPSILLDSENVLKTDCNIILVGGPEVNRLTKNISKYLKVPITNTYPGKNTGVIQTIKNPYNPKYSIMVVAGSDRWGTKACVLALLDNVYSGGNITYVKWMNGTYRVLN
;
A
#
# COMPACT_ATOMS: atom_id res chain seq x y z
N MET A 1 -13.95 18.30 33.76
CA MET A 1 -14.31 18.56 32.35
C MET A 1 -13.03 18.91 31.61
N ILE A 2 -12.70 18.12 30.58
CA ILE A 2 -11.53 18.26 29.67
C ILE A 2 -10.19 18.04 30.38
N THR A 3 -9.61 16.83 30.31
CA THR A 3 -8.61 16.52 29.28
C THR A 3 -8.78 15.10 28.69
N LEU A 4 -9.55 15.03 27.60
CA LEU A 4 -9.31 14.05 26.53
C LEU A 4 -7.96 14.41 25.89
N ARG A 5 -6.87 13.72 26.27
CA ARG A 5 -5.61 13.78 25.53
C ARG A 5 -4.66 12.67 26.01
N TYR A 6 -4.19 11.90 25.03
CA TYR A 6 -3.11 10.90 25.08
C TYR A 6 -3.44 9.51 25.66
N ILE A 7 -2.92 8.47 24.99
CA ILE A 7 -2.89 7.04 25.39
C ILE A 7 -3.95 6.11 24.72
N ALA A 8 -4.83 6.61 23.84
CA ALA A 8 -5.49 5.75 22.84
C ALA A 8 -4.62 5.51 21.58
N ILE A 9 -3.49 6.22 21.46
CA ILE A 9 -2.63 6.31 20.26
C ILE A 9 -1.70 5.09 20.10
N ILE A 10 -1.60 4.19 21.09
CA ILE A 10 -0.63 3.07 21.10
C ILE A 10 -1.33 1.69 21.00
N ARG A 11 -2.67 1.63 21.00
CA ARG A 11 -3.42 0.38 20.80
C ARG A 11 -3.46 0.02 19.30
N ILE A 12 -2.72 -1.01 18.92
CA ILE A 12 -3.04 -1.90 17.79
C ILE A 12 -2.80 -1.27 16.40
N THR A 13 -2.08 -0.16 16.31
CA THR A 13 -1.51 0.37 15.05
C THR A 13 -0.48 -0.57 14.40
N LEU A 14 0.01 -1.58 15.11
CA LEU A 14 0.99 -2.54 14.56
C LEU A 14 0.39 -3.89 14.12
N ILE A 15 -0.77 -4.28 14.66
CA ILE A 15 -1.41 -5.56 14.33
C ILE A 15 -2.61 -5.32 13.39
N ALA A 16 -3.17 -4.10 13.31
CA ALA A 16 -4.15 -3.69 12.30
C ALA A 16 -3.55 -2.94 11.09
N LEU A 17 -2.22 -2.97 10.90
CA LEU A 17 -1.65 -2.92 9.54
C LEU A 17 -1.81 -4.29 8.83
N LEU A 18 -2.60 -5.20 9.42
CA LEU A 18 -3.44 -6.13 8.68
C LEU A 18 -4.39 -5.34 7.73
N ILE A 19 -4.39 -5.73 6.45
CA ILE A 19 -5.58 -5.86 5.59
C ILE A 19 -6.09 -4.64 4.79
N SER A 20 -5.85 -3.37 5.14
CA SER A 20 -6.66 -2.26 4.57
C SER A 20 -6.02 -1.33 3.51
N LEU A 21 -5.16 -1.83 2.63
CA LEU A 21 -4.99 -1.20 1.31
C LEU A 21 -5.11 -2.25 0.21
N ILE A 22 -6.21 -3.03 0.25
CA ILE A 22 -6.98 -3.14 -0.97
C ILE A 22 -7.66 -1.76 -1.07
N PRO A 23 -7.13 -0.76 -1.82
CA PRO A 23 -8.12 0.04 -2.51
C PRO A 23 -8.92 -1.01 -3.30
N LEU A 24 -10.21 -1.15 -3.02
CA LEU A 24 -11.13 -1.56 -4.07
C LEU A 24 -10.95 -0.48 -5.15
N SER A 25 -9.88 -0.58 -5.93
CA SER A 25 -9.63 0.27 -7.06
C SER A 25 -10.50 -0.33 -8.14
N TYR A 26 -11.80 -0.04 -8.04
CA TYR A 26 -12.57 0.23 -9.24
C TYR A 26 -11.71 1.24 -10.00
N SER A 27 -11.15 0.83 -11.13
CA SER A 27 -10.47 1.77 -12.01
C SER A 27 -11.46 2.86 -12.34
N LEU A 28 -11.06 4.13 -12.25
CA LEU A 28 -11.84 5.16 -12.91
C LEU A 28 -11.76 4.83 -14.40
N PRO A 29 -12.89 4.65 -15.12
CA PRO A 29 -12.85 4.24 -16.53
C PRO A 29 -12.02 5.20 -17.41
N ILE A 30 -11.89 6.46 -16.98
CA ILE A 30 -11.05 7.45 -17.66
C ILE A 30 -9.56 7.10 -17.61
N LEU A 31 -9.11 6.31 -16.62
CA LEU A 31 -7.72 5.90 -16.43
C LEU A 31 -7.35 4.60 -17.16
N ASP A 32 -8.29 3.98 -17.89
CA ASP A 32 -8.01 2.78 -18.68
C ASP A 32 -7.19 3.07 -19.95
N THR A 33 -6.98 4.36 -20.25
CA THR A 33 -5.99 4.83 -21.22
C THR A 33 -4.97 5.73 -20.50
N PRO A 34 -3.81 6.01 -21.15
CA PRO A 34 -3.03 7.21 -20.87
C PRO A 34 -3.93 8.39 -20.45
N THR A 35 -3.64 8.97 -19.30
CA THR A 35 -4.39 10.10 -18.75
C THR A 35 -3.42 11.19 -18.32
N LEU A 36 -3.76 12.45 -18.59
CA LEU A 36 -3.04 13.62 -18.12
C LEU A 36 -3.86 14.35 -17.07
N ILE A 37 -3.30 14.54 -15.87
CA ILE A 37 -3.88 15.37 -14.81
C ILE A 37 -3.28 16.76 -14.90
N ILE A 38 -4.14 17.77 -15.01
CA ILE A 38 -3.73 19.16 -15.19
C ILE A 38 -4.38 20.02 -14.11
N SER A 39 -3.54 20.82 -13.45
CA SER A 39 -3.94 21.79 -12.45
C SER A 39 -3.10 23.05 -12.57
N ASN A 40 -3.59 24.15 -12.01
CA ASN A 40 -2.82 25.38 -11.93
C ASN A 40 -1.86 25.31 -10.74
N LYS A 41 -0.54 25.31 -11.02
CA LYS A 41 0.53 25.23 -10.03
C LYS A 41 0.50 26.32 -8.95
N ASN A 42 -0.13 27.46 -9.23
CA ASN A 42 -0.20 28.61 -8.32
C ASN A 42 -1.43 28.58 -7.40
N THR A 43 -2.13 27.44 -7.32
CA THR A 43 -3.40 27.31 -6.59
C THR A 43 -3.37 26.07 -5.71
N PRO A 44 -4.20 25.99 -4.64
CA PRO A 44 -4.32 24.78 -3.82
C PRO A 44 -4.73 23.52 -4.60
N ASP A 45 -5.26 23.69 -5.81
CA ASP A 45 -5.66 22.59 -6.67
C ASP A 45 -4.46 21.74 -7.14
N ILE A 46 -3.22 22.23 -7.01
CA ILE A 46 -2.02 21.43 -7.31
C ILE A 46 -1.84 20.27 -6.31
N ASP A 47 -2.14 20.51 -5.03
CA ASP A 47 -2.09 19.47 -4.01
C ASP A 47 -3.16 18.40 -4.27
N TYR A 48 -4.33 18.83 -4.74
CA TYR A 48 -5.40 17.92 -5.14
C TYR A 48 -5.04 17.09 -6.38
N ALA A 49 -4.41 17.69 -7.39
CA ALA A 49 -3.87 16.95 -8.52
C ALA A 49 -2.82 15.92 -8.08
N ASN A 50 -1.91 16.31 -7.17
CA ASN A 50 -0.94 15.41 -6.57
C ASN A 50 -1.60 14.24 -5.85
N MET A 51 -2.70 14.46 -5.12
CA MET A 51 -3.46 13.39 -4.46
C MET A 51 -4.05 12.39 -5.47
N ILE A 52 -4.59 12.87 -6.59
CA ILE A 52 -5.12 12.02 -7.67
C ILE A 52 -3.97 11.24 -8.32
N MET A 53 -2.87 11.90 -8.68
CA MET A 53 -1.66 11.26 -9.21
C MET A 53 -1.12 10.21 -8.24
N ASP A 54 -1.09 10.50 -6.95
CA ASP A 54 -0.63 9.58 -5.92
C ASP A 54 -1.43 8.29 -5.86
N LYS A 55 -2.74 8.37 -6.06
CA LYS A 55 -3.61 7.20 -6.03
C LYS A 55 -3.52 6.41 -7.34
N TYR A 56 -3.45 7.09 -8.47
CA TYR A 56 -3.76 6.50 -9.76
C TYR A 56 -2.59 6.35 -10.71
N TYR A 57 -1.52 7.13 -10.59
CA TYR A 57 -0.38 7.01 -11.48
C TYR A 57 0.53 5.86 -11.04
N LEU A 58 1.23 5.32 -12.03
CA LEU A 58 2.47 4.60 -11.79
C LEU A 58 3.46 5.60 -11.20
N LYS A 59 4.15 5.21 -10.15
CA LYS A 59 5.05 6.13 -9.45
C LYS A 59 6.19 5.42 -8.78
N ARG A 60 7.29 6.13 -8.58
CA ARG A 60 8.39 5.75 -7.71
C ARG A 60 8.57 6.86 -6.68
N LYS A 61 8.73 6.48 -5.41
CA LYS A 61 9.19 7.36 -4.36
C LYS A 61 10.43 6.76 -3.73
N ILE A 62 11.50 7.53 -3.68
CA ILE A 62 12.75 7.21 -3.00
C ILE A 62 12.83 8.14 -1.80
N GLN A 63 13.09 7.59 -0.62
CA GLN A 63 13.24 8.36 0.62
C GLN A 63 14.47 7.87 1.36
N ILE A 64 15.43 8.76 1.57
CA ILE A 64 16.60 8.49 2.40
C ILE A 64 16.15 8.43 3.85
N LEU A 65 16.43 7.31 4.51
CA LEU A 65 16.03 7.07 5.89
C LEU A 65 17.10 7.55 6.86
N ASN A 66 18.36 7.25 6.53
CA ASN A 66 19.56 7.55 7.31
C ASN A 66 20.80 7.40 6.40
N ASP A 67 21.99 7.53 6.99
CA ASP A 67 23.30 7.48 6.32
C ASP A 67 23.70 6.10 5.74
N SER A 68 22.83 5.09 5.87
CA SER A 68 23.06 3.72 5.41
C SER A 68 21.89 3.08 4.66
N ALA A 69 20.73 3.75 4.57
CA ALA A 69 19.54 3.14 4.01
C ALA A 69 18.61 4.14 3.32
N ALA A 70 17.98 3.68 2.24
CA ALA A 70 16.87 4.37 1.60
C ALA A 70 15.68 3.42 1.40
N ASN A 71 14.48 3.96 1.57
CA ASN A 71 13.24 3.27 1.26
C ASN A 71 12.79 3.58 -0.16
N ILE A 72 12.44 2.54 -0.90
CA ILE A 72 11.95 2.62 -2.27
C ILE A 72 10.51 2.12 -2.28
N PHE A 73 9.59 3.00 -2.69
CA PHE A 73 8.22 2.66 -3.00
C PHE A 73 8.01 2.74 -4.51
N GLU A 74 7.47 1.70 -5.12
CA GLU A 74 7.11 1.70 -6.53
C GLU A 74 5.69 1.17 -6.74
N ARG A 75 4.92 1.85 -7.57
CA ARG A 75 3.69 1.33 -8.16
C ARG A 75 3.92 1.15 -9.65
N LYS A 76 3.88 -0.10 -10.10
CA LYS A 76 4.16 -0.51 -11.48
C LYS A 76 2.96 -1.25 -12.08
N ILE A 77 2.87 -1.23 -13.41
CA ILE A 77 1.96 -2.08 -14.18
C ILE A 77 2.81 -2.93 -15.12
N ARG A 78 2.44 -4.20 -15.25
CA ARG A 78 2.88 -5.08 -16.33
C ARG A 78 1.69 -5.54 -17.14
N TYR A 79 1.85 -5.55 -18.45
CA TYR A 79 0.91 -6.15 -19.38
C TYR A 79 1.44 -7.52 -19.79
N ILE A 80 0.63 -8.56 -19.61
CA ILE A 80 1.03 -9.94 -19.89
C ILE A 80 0.04 -10.52 -20.89
N LEU A 81 0.51 -10.85 -22.09
CA LEU A 81 -0.33 -11.48 -23.10
C LEU A 81 -0.85 -12.83 -22.61
N ALA A 82 -2.14 -13.11 -22.84
CA ALA A 82 -2.81 -14.28 -22.31
C ALA A 82 -2.63 -15.54 -23.19
N HIS A 83 -1.44 -15.76 -23.77
CA HIS A 83 -1.18 -16.86 -24.71
C HIS A 83 -0.62 -18.11 -24.03
N ASP A 84 0.22 -17.95 -23.02
CA ASP A 84 1.08 -19.03 -22.51
C ASP A 84 0.42 -19.95 -21.48
N LYS A 85 -0.91 -19.86 -21.28
CA LYS A 85 -1.71 -20.57 -20.24
C LYS A 85 -1.23 -20.37 -18.80
N ASN A 86 -0.16 -19.61 -18.60
CA ASN A 86 0.38 -19.26 -17.32
C ASN A 86 1.23 -17.99 -17.43
N PHE A 87 1.51 -17.35 -16.31
CA PHE A 87 2.53 -16.33 -16.23
C PHE A 87 3.18 -16.33 -14.85
N SER A 88 4.35 -15.69 -14.77
CA SER A 88 5.05 -15.47 -13.51
C SER A 88 5.46 -14.00 -13.38
N ILE A 89 5.30 -13.45 -12.18
CA ILE A 89 5.91 -12.18 -11.80
C ILE A 89 6.98 -12.48 -10.78
N ILE A 90 8.23 -12.22 -11.15
CA ILE A 90 9.42 -12.47 -10.35
C ILE A 90 9.83 -11.15 -9.69
N GLY A 91 9.85 -11.14 -8.36
CA GLY A 91 10.56 -10.14 -7.55
C GLY A 91 11.92 -10.68 -7.10
N ASN A 92 12.64 -9.93 -6.26
CA ASN A 92 13.99 -10.31 -5.82
C ASN A 92 13.99 -11.68 -5.11
N ASN A 93 13.15 -11.83 -4.09
CA ASN A 93 13.02 -13.08 -3.32
C ASN A 93 11.62 -13.71 -3.41
N SER A 94 10.74 -13.15 -4.25
CA SER A 94 9.34 -13.57 -4.36
C SER A 94 8.97 -13.94 -5.79
N LYS A 95 7.96 -14.79 -5.93
CA LYS A 95 7.39 -15.17 -7.21
C LYS A 95 5.88 -15.37 -7.05
N LEU A 96 5.12 -14.63 -7.84
CA LEU A 96 3.71 -14.93 -8.10
C LEU A 96 3.62 -15.77 -9.39
N TYR A 97 3.00 -16.93 -9.30
CA TYR A 97 2.70 -17.82 -10.42
C TYR A 97 1.19 -17.95 -10.58
N VAL A 98 0.70 -17.74 -11.80
CA VAL A 98 -0.71 -17.89 -12.16
C VAL A 98 -0.82 -18.80 -13.37
N GLU A 99 -1.65 -19.82 -13.28
CA GLU A 99 -1.99 -20.75 -14.35
C GLU A 99 -3.49 -20.63 -14.64
N TYR A 100 -3.85 -20.62 -15.92
CA TYR A 100 -5.21 -20.37 -16.38
C TYR A 100 -5.47 -21.01 -17.74
N ASP A 101 -6.74 -21.27 -18.02
CA ASP A 101 -7.25 -21.54 -19.35
C ASP A 101 -8.12 -20.37 -19.83
N ILE A 102 -8.29 -20.30 -21.15
CA ILE A 102 -9.27 -19.41 -21.77
C ILE A 102 -10.34 -20.30 -22.41
N GLU A 103 -11.56 -20.23 -21.89
CA GLU A 103 -12.72 -20.95 -22.42
C GLU A 103 -13.85 -19.95 -22.67
N ASN A 104 -14.46 -19.98 -23.87
CA ASN A 104 -15.58 -19.10 -24.23
C ASN A 104 -15.31 -17.62 -23.91
N ASN A 105 -14.11 -17.15 -24.26
CA ASN A 105 -13.63 -15.80 -23.97
C ASN A 105 -13.58 -15.41 -22.47
N THR A 106 -13.63 -16.38 -21.56
CA THR A 106 -13.52 -16.20 -20.11
C THR A 106 -12.24 -16.85 -19.61
N VAL A 107 -11.57 -16.23 -18.64
CA VAL A 107 -10.38 -16.81 -18.01
C VAL A 107 -10.81 -17.71 -16.86
N LYS A 108 -10.33 -18.96 -16.84
CA LYS A 108 -10.53 -19.91 -15.75
C LYS A 108 -9.20 -20.20 -15.08
N TYR A 109 -9.07 -19.82 -13.81
CA TYR A 109 -7.82 -20.02 -13.06
C TYR A 109 -7.68 -21.48 -12.62
N LYS A 110 -6.50 -22.06 -12.88
CA LYS A 110 -6.12 -23.42 -12.47
C LYS A 110 -5.22 -23.45 -11.27
N LYS A 111 -4.36 -22.43 -11.13
CA LYS A 111 -3.38 -22.38 -10.06
C LYS A 111 -2.96 -20.96 -9.79
N ILE A 112 -2.86 -20.63 -8.51
CA ILE A 112 -2.34 -19.35 -8.06
C ILE A 112 -1.44 -19.64 -6.86
N ILE A 113 -0.15 -19.34 -7.01
CA ILE A 113 0.85 -19.54 -5.96
C ILE A 113 1.68 -18.28 -5.80
N TYR A 114 1.70 -17.74 -4.59
CA TYR A 114 2.73 -16.79 -4.19
C TYR A 114 3.79 -17.53 -3.39
N SER A 115 5.07 -17.38 -3.75
CA SER A 115 6.16 -18.04 -3.05
C SER A 115 7.31 -17.09 -2.75
N VAL A 116 7.96 -17.30 -1.62
CA VAL A 116 9.11 -16.52 -1.17
C VAL A 116 10.25 -17.44 -0.78
N LYS A 117 11.47 -17.08 -1.17
CA LYS A 117 12.69 -17.78 -0.78
C LYS A 117 13.04 -17.42 0.66
N ILE A 118 13.55 -18.39 1.40
CA ILE A 118 14.11 -18.19 2.73
C ILE A 118 15.62 -18.00 2.58
N ALA A 119 16.13 -16.86 3.02
CA ALA A 119 17.54 -16.52 2.95
C ALA A 119 18.15 -16.56 4.36
N LYS A 120 18.97 -17.57 4.65
CA LYS A 120 19.54 -17.84 5.99
C LYS A 120 18.45 -17.83 7.08
N ASP A 121 18.33 -16.73 7.81
CA ASP A 121 17.43 -16.51 8.95
C ASP A 121 16.36 -15.45 8.66
N GLU A 122 16.18 -15.05 7.41
CA GLU A 122 15.27 -13.98 7.00
C GLU A 122 14.39 -14.39 5.81
N VAL A 123 13.23 -13.74 5.69
CA VAL A 123 12.31 -13.90 4.56
C VAL A 123 11.58 -12.58 4.30
N ASP A 124 11.48 -12.23 3.02
CA ASP A 124 10.70 -11.07 2.57
C ASP A 124 9.31 -11.55 2.17
N LEU A 125 8.32 -11.36 3.05
CA LEU A 125 6.94 -11.77 2.84
C LEU A 125 6.08 -10.52 2.60
N PHE A 126 5.60 -10.35 1.36
CA PHE A 126 4.87 -9.15 0.91
C PHE A 126 5.67 -7.85 1.07
N ASP A 127 6.95 -7.93 0.72
CA ASP A 127 7.93 -6.83 0.83
C ASP A 127 8.15 -6.35 2.29
N ILE A 128 7.68 -7.11 3.27
CA ILE A 128 8.03 -6.93 4.67
C ILE A 128 9.11 -7.95 5.01
N LYS A 129 10.25 -7.45 5.49
CA LYS A 129 11.36 -8.28 5.97
C LYS A 129 11.01 -8.88 7.33
N TYR A 130 10.98 -10.21 7.41
CA TYR A 130 10.83 -10.97 8.65
C TYR A 130 12.12 -11.72 8.96
N ARG A 131 12.43 -11.82 10.24
CA ARG A 131 13.40 -12.76 10.78
C ARG A 131 12.70 -14.05 11.21
N ILE A 132 13.44 -15.15 11.20
CA ILE A 132 12.96 -16.47 11.61
C ILE A 132 13.28 -16.64 13.09
N LEU A 133 12.23 -16.80 13.90
CA LEU A 133 12.34 -17.05 15.34
C LEU A 133 12.53 -18.54 15.63
N ASN A 134 11.85 -19.39 14.86
CA ASN A 134 11.92 -20.84 14.97
C ASN A 134 11.53 -21.48 13.64
N ARG A 135 12.17 -22.59 13.30
CA ARG A 135 11.89 -23.34 12.08
C ARG A 135 12.02 -24.84 12.29
N SER A 136 11.06 -25.56 11.74
CA SER A 136 11.03 -27.02 11.59
C SER A 136 10.52 -27.38 10.19
N SER A 137 10.42 -28.67 9.88
CA SER A 137 9.95 -29.15 8.57
C SER A 137 8.50 -28.74 8.25
N ASN A 138 7.66 -28.60 9.27
CA ASN A 138 6.23 -28.33 9.11
C ASN A 138 5.78 -26.99 9.72
N LYS A 139 6.70 -26.19 10.27
CA LYS A 139 6.36 -24.93 10.94
C LYS A 139 7.49 -23.91 10.84
N VAL A 140 7.13 -22.67 10.51
CA VAL A 140 8.02 -21.50 10.52
C VAL A 140 7.37 -20.40 11.35
N ILE A 141 8.14 -19.77 12.23
CA ILE A 141 7.70 -18.63 13.03
C ILE A 141 8.52 -17.42 12.62
N LEU A 142 7.83 -16.43 12.08
CA LEU A 142 8.40 -15.19 11.56
C LEU A 142 8.17 -14.05 12.56
N TYR A 143 9.08 -13.07 12.62
CA TYR A 143 8.90 -11.83 13.38
C TYR A 143 9.52 -10.63 12.68
N THR A 144 8.98 -9.43 12.88
CA THR A 144 9.50 -8.19 12.28
C THR A 144 10.17 -7.32 13.34
N LEU A 145 9.38 -6.85 14.29
CA LEU A 145 9.72 -5.88 15.30
C LEU A 145 9.72 -6.57 16.66
N SER A 146 10.82 -6.36 17.39
CA SER A 146 10.94 -6.72 18.78
C SER A 146 11.05 -5.47 19.63
N LYS A 147 10.32 -5.40 20.74
CA LYS A 147 10.44 -4.32 21.71
C LYS A 147 11.06 -4.88 22.97
N LYS A 148 12.27 -4.43 23.27
CA LYS A 148 12.94 -4.74 24.54
C LYS A 148 12.38 -3.85 25.63
N ILE A 149 11.93 -4.45 26.72
CA ILE A 149 11.27 -3.78 27.84
C ILE A 149 12.04 -4.13 29.11
N THR A 150 12.42 -3.09 29.85
CA THR A 150 13.10 -3.22 31.14
C THR A 150 12.20 -2.65 32.23
N THR A 151 11.65 -3.49 33.11
CA THR A 151 10.66 -3.10 34.14
C THR A 151 10.88 -3.86 35.45
N ASN A 152 10.34 -3.34 36.55
CA ASN A 152 10.33 -3.98 37.87
C ASN A 152 8.93 -4.43 38.32
N SER A 153 7.88 -4.12 37.55
CA SER A 153 6.50 -4.26 38.03
C SER A 153 5.53 -4.70 36.94
N SER A 154 5.34 -3.88 35.91
CA SER A 154 4.47 -4.22 34.79
C SER A 154 4.85 -3.46 33.53
N PHE A 155 4.28 -3.86 32.41
CA PHE A 155 4.34 -3.10 31.17
C PHE A 155 3.10 -3.33 30.32
N ASP A 156 2.79 -2.34 29.48
CA ASP A 156 1.73 -2.40 28.50
C ASP A 156 2.32 -2.63 27.09
N TYR A 157 1.63 -3.46 26.30
CA TYR A 157 1.95 -3.71 24.90
C TYR A 157 0.66 -3.89 24.09
N GLY A 158 0.28 -2.87 23.32
CA GLY A 158 -1.00 -2.85 22.61
C GLY A 158 -2.18 -2.86 23.58
N ASP A 159 -3.03 -3.86 23.48
CA ASP A 159 -4.15 -4.17 24.38
C ASP A 159 -3.77 -5.09 25.54
N TYR A 160 -2.51 -5.51 25.64
CA TYR A 160 -2.02 -6.38 26.70
C TYR A 160 -1.34 -5.60 27.81
N LYS A 161 -1.56 -6.04 29.05
CA LYS A 161 -0.79 -5.64 30.23
C LYS A 161 -0.17 -6.86 30.87
N VAL A 162 1.14 -6.87 31.01
CA VAL A 162 1.90 -7.94 31.67
C VAL A 162 2.33 -7.43 33.04
N VAL A 163 1.89 -8.10 34.10
CA VAL A 163 2.19 -7.76 35.50
C VAL A 163 3.09 -8.82 36.08
N LEU A 164 4.28 -8.42 36.52
CA LEU A 164 5.26 -9.30 37.13
C LEU A 164 4.83 -9.60 38.57
N LYS A 165 4.93 -10.87 38.95
CA LYS A 165 4.49 -11.36 40.26
C LYS A 165 5.66 -11.73 41.14
N LEU A 166 6.54 -12.59 40.64
CA LEU A 166 7.70 -13.09 41.37
C LEU A 166 8.73 -13.65 40.40
N VAL A 167 9.98 -13.75 40.86
CA VAL A 167 11.08 -14.37 40.13
C VAL A 167 11.65 -15.49 40.99
N SER A 168 12.12 -16.57 40.36
CA SER A 168 12.89 -17.61 41.04
C SER A 168 14.22 -17.05 41.57
N LEU A 169 14.75 -17.64 42.65
CA LEU A 169 16.00 -17.21 43.28
C LEU A 169 17.21 -17.22 42.33
N ASP A 170 17.20 -18.11 41.35
CA ASP A 170 18.24 -18.25 40.32
C ASP A 170 18.00 -17.34 39.10
N ASN A 171 16.97 -16.48 39.12
CA ASN A 171 16.54 -15.61 38.03
C ASN A 171 16.27 -16.35 36.70
N ARG A 172 15.93 -17.65 36.75
CA ARG A 172 15.60 -18.45 35.56
C ARG A 172 14.12 -18.47 35.22
N ILE A 173 13.24 -18.14 36.16
CA ILE A 173 11.79 -18.18 35.97
C ILE A 173 11.20 -16.87 36.44
N LEU A 174 10.51 -16.18 35.54
CA LEU A 174 9.71 -15.00 35.86
C LEU A 174 8.23 -15.35 35.78
N VAL A 175 7.50 -15.17 36.87
CA VAL A 175 6.06 -15.42 36.94
C VAL A 175 5.30 -14.13 36.66
N VAL A 176 4.35 -14.18 35.74
CA VAL A 176 3.57 -13.03 35.29
C VAL A 176 2.08 -13.32 35.24
N ASN A 177 1.28 -12.28 35.47
CA ASN A 177 -0.13 -12.24 35.07
C ASN A 177 -0.26 -11.44 33.78
N ILE A 178 -1.03 -11.94 32.81
CA ILE A 178 -1.24 -11.26 31.54
C ILE A 178 -2.71 -10.93 31.39
N TYR A 179 -2.99 -9.67 31.12
CA TYR A 179 -4.32 -9.14 30.90
C TYR A 179 -4.45 -8.68 29.45
N LYS A 180 -5.64 -8.82 28.87
CA LYS A 180 -6.03 -8.24 27.59
C LYS A 180 -7.30 -7.42 27.80
N ASP A 181 -7.28 -6.14 27.43
CA ASP A 181 -8.40 -5.21 27.70
C ASP A 181 -8.87 -5.26 29.17
N ASN A 182 -7.91 -5.25 30.10
CA ASN A 182 -8.11 -5.38 31.55
C ASN A 182 -8.72 -6.71 32.03
N ARG A 183 -8.88 -7.72 31.17
CA ARG A 183 -9.33 -9.07 31.54
C ARG A 183 -8.13 -10.01 31.66
N LEU A 184 -8.02 -10.73 32.77
CA LEU A 184 -6.95 -11.71 32.98
C LEU A 184 -7.11 -12.86 31.98
N ILE A 185 -6.07 -13.13 31.18
CA ILE A 185 -6.04 -14.22 30.20
C ILE A 185 -5.02 -15.31 30.56
N GLU A 186 -3.98 -14.96 31.30
CA GLU A 186 -2.98 -15.91 31.82
C GLU A 186 -2.69 -15.54 33.27
N LYS A 187 -2.83 -16.51 34.18
CA LYS A 187 -2.59 -16.35 35.61
C LYS A 187 -1.34 -17.12 36.02
N ASP A 188 -0.47 -16.46 36.78
CA ASP A 188 0.77 -17.00 37.35
C ASP A 188 1.61 -17.76 36.31
N LYS A 189 1.70 -17.20 35.11
CA LYS A 189 2.40 -17.81 33.98
C LYS A 189 3.90 -17.72 34.15
N GLU A 190 4.57 -18.87 34.10
CA GLU A 190 6.03 -18.96 34.13
C GLU A 190 6.64 -18.64 32.76
N LEU A 191 7.52 -17.64 32.73
CA LEU A 191 8.41 -17.32 31.63
C LEU A 191 9.82 -17.83 31.99
N TYR A 192 10.28 -18.83 31.26
CA TYR A 192 11.61 -19.38 31.45
C TYR A 192 12.65 -18.53 30.71
N LYS A 193 13.77 -18.24 31.37
CA LYS A 193 14.85 -17.46 30.80
C LYS A 193 15.34 -18.12 29.50
N ASP A 194 15.57 -17.29 28.49
CA ASP A 194 16.03 -17.66 27.15
C ASP A 194 15.08 -18.63 26.40
N LYS A 195 13.85 -18.82 26.90
CA LYS A 195 12.79 -19.58 26.23
C LYS A 195 11.64 -18.66 25.84
N ILE A 196 11.17 -18.86 24.61
CA ILE A 196 10.08 -18.07 24.04
C ILE A 196 8.74 -18.62 24.52
N PHE A 197 7.94 -17.75 25.10
CA PHE A 197 6.55 -18.01 25.42
C PHE A 197 5.63 -17.40 24.34
N TYR A 198 4.84 -18.23 23.69
CA TYR A 198 3.84 -17.80 22.71
C TYR A 198 2.54 -17.44 23.42
N LEU A 199 2.29 -16.14 23.59
CA LEU A 199 1.05 -15.66 24.21
C LEU A 199 -0.15 -15.96 23.32
N ASN A 200 0.00 -15.78 22.01
CA ASN A 200 -1.01 -16.12 21.00
C ASN A 200 -0.34 -16.27 19.62
N ARG A 201 -1.14 -16.28 18.54
CA ARG A 201 -0.64 -16.41 17.16
C ARG A 201 0.05 -15.16 16.59
N SER A 202 0.08 -14.07 17.35
CA SER A 202 0.57 -12.75 16.94
C SER A 202 1.62 -12.15 17.88
N ILE A 203 1.70 -12.61 19.14
CA ILE A 203 2.64 -12.09 20.15
C ILE A 203 3.40 -13.22 20.83
N ALA A 204 4.71 -13.05 20.98
CA ALA A 204 5.57 -13.88 21.81
C ALA A 204 6.40 -13.03 22.79
N LEU A 205 6.75 -13.62 23.93
CA LEU A 205 7.55 -13.01 24.98
C LEU A 205 8.83 -13.84 25.20
N LEU A 206 9.96 -13.17 25.36
CA LEU A 206 11.23 -13.77 25.77
C LEU A 206 11.71 -13.06 27.03
N TYR A 207 11.86 -13.83 28.12
CA TYR A 207 12.51 -13.34 29.34
C TYR A 207 14.02 -13.51 29.20
N GLU A 208 14.77 -12.41 29.24
CA GLU A 208 16.24 -12.39 29.06
C GLU A 208 17.00 -12.36 30.39
N GLY A 209 16.29 -12.29 31.53
CA GLY A 209 16.88 -12.18 32.85
C GLY A 209 16.74 -10.77 33.44
N THR A 210 17.78 -10.31 34.12
CA THR A 210 17.79 -9.04 34.85
C THR A 210 18.95 -8.13 34.44
N ASP A 211 18.69 -6.83 34.32
CA ASP A 211 19.69 -5.78 34.11
C ASP A 211 19.48 -4.68 35.15
N ARG A 212 20.54 -4.36 35.92
CA ARG A 212 20.52 -3.36 37.01
C ARG A 212 19.30 -3.48 37.94
N GLY A 213 18.97 -4.71 38.33
CA GLY A 213 17.85 -5.02 39.23
C GLY A 213 16.46 -4.93 38.59
N LYS A 214 16.36 -4.76 37.28
CA LYS A 214 15.09 -4.77 36.53
C LYS A 214 15.02 -6.00 35.62
N TYR A 215 13.82 -6.49 35.38
CA TYR A 215 13.57 -7.62 34.48
C TYR A 215 13.55 -7.15 33.03
N VAL A 216 14.22 -7.92 32.18
CA VAL A 216 14.37 -7.64 30.76
C VAL A 216 13.52 -8.64 29.98
N ILE A 217 12.56 -8.12 29.22
CA ILE A 217 11.61 -8.92 28.44
C ILE A 217 11.56 -8.36 27.03
N THR A 218 11.78 -9.21 26.04
CA THR A 218 11.62 -8.86 24.63
C THR A 218 10.26 -9.35 24.13
N VAL A 219 9.48 -8.42 23.57
CA VAL A 219 8.16 -8.70 23.00
C VAL A 219 8.29 -8.75 21.48
N TYR A 220 7.89 -9.87 20.87
CA TYR A 220 7.91 -10.09 19.42
C TYR A 220 6.51 -10.03 18.83
N ASN A 221 6.34 -9.29 17.73
CA ASN A 221 5.21 -9.50 16.83
C ASN A 221 5.53 -10.66 15.90
N ILE A 222 4.74 -11.73 15.96
CA ILE A 222 5.02 -12.97 15.25
C ILE A 222 3.93 -13.33 14.23
N ILE A 223 4.33 -14.14 13.26
CA ILE A 223 3.43 -14.86 12.35
C ILE A 223 3.82 -16.33 12.40
N ILE A 224 2.84 -17.19 12.68
CA ILE A 224 3.03 -18.63 12.70
C ILE A 224 2.51 -19.21 11.37
N LEU A 225 3.39 -19.88 10.65
CA LEU A 225 3.11 -20.60 9.41
C LEU A 225 3.23 -22.10 9.67
N GLU A 226 2.18 -22.85 9.37
CA GLU A 226 2.14 -24.31 9.53
C GLU A 226 1.80 -24.95 8.18
N ASP A 227 2.58 -25.96 7.79
CA ASP A 227 2.39 -26.65 6.52
C ASP A 227 1.00 -27.27 6.42
N GLY A 228 0.33 -27.07 5.27
CA GLY A 228 -1.03 -27.52 5.03
C GLY A 228 -2.13 -26.72 5.73
N LYS A 229 -1.81 -25.79 6.62
CA LYS A 229 -2.80 -24.94 7.32
C LYS A 229 -3.14 -23.68 6.52
N ASP A 230 -4.25 -23.06 6.89
CA ASP A 230 -4.65 -21.76 6.35
C ASP A 230 -3.65 -20.69 6.75
N PHE A 231 -3.32 -19.81 5.80
CA PHE A 231 -2.46 -18.67 6.06
C PHE A 231 -3.17 -17.68 6.99
N VAL A 232 -2.50 -17.32 8.09
CA VAL A 232 -3.14 -16.59 9.21
C VAL A 232 -3.68 -15.22 8.81
N LEU A 233 -3.04 -14.53 7.86
CA LEU A 233 -3.47 -13.20 7.39
C LEU A 233 -4.51 -13.27 6.27
N ASN A 234 -4.60 -14.40 5.56
CA ASN A 234 -5.59 -14.57 4.50
C ASN A 234 -5.95 -16.06 4.36
N ARG A 235 -7.12 -16.42 4.89
CA ARG A 235 -7.61 -17.80 4.90
C ARG A 235 -7.94 -18.34 3.51
N ASN A 236 -7.90 -17.54 2.43
CA ASN A 236 -8.03 -18.06 1.07
C ASN A 236 -6.78 -18.79 0.59
N PHE A 237 -5.66 -18.66 1.32
CA PHE A 237 -4.41 -19.34 1.00
C PHE A 237 -4.13 -20.47 1.99
N ARG A 238 -3.57 -21.56 1.48
CA ARG A 238 -2.95 -22.64 2.24
C ARG A 238 -1.44 -22.49 2.21
N VAL A 239 -0.80 -22.65 3.36
CA VAL A 239 0.65 -22.63 3.50
C VAL A 239 1.23 -23.96 3.02
N SER A 240 2.31 -23.90 2.25
CA SER A 240 3.18 -25.02 1.94
C SER A 240 4.63 -24.66 2.21
N LEU A 241 5.32 -25.45 3.03
CA LEU A 241 6.69 -25.20 3.49
C LEU A 241 7.66 -26.18 2.85
N SER A 242 8.82 -25.68 2.39
CA SER A 242 9.97 -26.48 1.98
C SER A 242 11.24 -26.04 2.74
N LYS A 243 12.38 -26.69 2.45
CA LYS A 243 13.71 -26.37 3.03
C LYS A 243 14.19 -24.95 2.71
N ASP A 244 13.71 -24.33 1.66
CA ASP A 244 14.20 -23.05 1.14
C ASP A 244 13.08 -22.08 0.75
N LYS A 245 11.81 -22.47 0.94
CA LYS A 245 10.68 -21.71 0.42
C LYS A 245 9.45 -21.77 1.32
N ILE A 246 8.73 -20.65 1.38
CA ILE A 246 7.33 -20.59 1.83
C ILE A 246 6.47 -20.38 0.59
N SER A 247 5.42 -21.17 0.43
CA SER A 247 4.42 -21.02 -0.63
C SER A 247 3.03 -20.81 -0.05
N LEU A 248 2.28 -19.89 -0.62
CA LEU A 248 0.88 -19.62 -0.33
C LEU A 248 0.07 -20.00 -1.56
N ILE A 249 -0.73 -21.06 -1.43
CA ILE A 249 -1.52 -21.66 -2.52
C ILE A 249 -2.97 -21.22 -2.36
N TYR A 250 -3.53 -20.55 -3.35
CA TYR A 250 -4.93 -20.13 -3.32
C TYR A 250 -5.87 -21.35 -3.37
N LYS A 251 -6.91 -21.38 -2.52
CA LYS A 251 -7.76 -22.56 -2.33
C LYS A 251 -8.96 -22.65 -3.28
N ASP A 252 -9.72 -21.56 -3.49
CA ASP A 252 -10.99 -21.61 -4.25
C ASP A 252 -10.95 -20.80 -5.55
N LEU A 253 -10.54 -21.46 -6.63
CA LEU A 253 -10.34 -20.80 -7.92
C LEU A 253 -11.64 -20.56 -8.72
N ARG A 254 -12.76 -21.14 -8.28
CA ARG A 254 -14.03 -21.16 -9.06
C ARG A 254 -14.72 -19.80 -9.14
N ASN A 255 -14.50 -18.96 -8.13
CA ASN A 255 -15.19 -17.67 -7.97
C ASN A 255 -14.25 -16.47 -8.18
N ILE A 256 -13.08 -16.67 -8.80
CA ILE A 256 -12.18 -15.58 -9.13
C ILE A 256 -12.70 -14.93 -10.41
N GLY A 257 -13.22 -13.71 -10.27
CA GLY A 257 -13.67 -12.91 -11.42
C GLY A 257 -12.52 -12.43 -12.29
N ASN A 258 -12.84 -11.63 -13.32
CA ASN A 258 -11.85 -11.04 -14.21
C ASN A 258 -10.92 -10.03 -13.52
N SER A 259 -11.21 -9.62 -12.29
CA SER A 259 -10.40 -8.69 -11.51
C SER A 259 -10.31 -9.18 -10.06
N PHE A 260 -9.10 -9.29 -9.53
CA PHE A 260 -8.88 -9.77 -8.16
C PHE A 260 -7.55 -9.29 -7.58
N HIS A 261 -7.45 -9.35 -6.26
CA HIS A 261 -6.26 -8.95 -5.52
C HIS A 261 -5.56 -10.15 -4.88
N ILE A 262 -4.24 -10.14 -4.96
CA ILE A 262 -3.36 -11.07 -4.25
C ILE A 262 -2.28 -10.22 -3.58
N PHE A 263 -2.41 -10.01 -2.27
CA PHE A 263 -1.44 -9.24 -1.50
C PHE A 263 -1.16 -7.86 -2.14
N ASN A 264 0.06 -7.62 -2.61
CA ASN A 264 0.47 -6.39 -3.28
C ASN A 264 0.20 -6.37 -4.80
N TYR A 265 -0.46 -7.39 -5.35
CA TYR A 265 -0.85 -7.50 -6.76
C TYR A 265 -2.35 -7.27 -6.94
N HIS A 266 -2.70 -6.50 -7.95
CA HIS A 266 -4.05 -6.40 -8.53
C HIS A 266 -3.97 -6.88 -9.97
N ILE A 267 -4.75 -7.92 -10.27
CA ILE A 267 -4.70 -8.61 -11.56
C ILE A 267 -6.06 -8.45 -12.20
N GLU A 268 -6.05 -7.96 -13.43
CA GLU A 268 -7.25 -7.77 -14.22
C GLU A 268 -7.08 -8.34 -15.62
N VAL A 269 -8.10 -9.04 -16.10
CA VAL A 269 -8.19 -9.54 -17.47
C VAL A 269 -8.83 -8.47 -18.33
N ILE A 270 -8.09 -7.98 -19.31
CA ILE A 270 -8.60 -7.06 -20.32
C ILE A 270 -8.94 -7.83 -21.58
N ASN A 271 -10.20 -7.72 -21.99
CA ASN A 271 -10.79 -8.40 -23.14
C ASN A 271 -11.17 -7.40 -24.24
N ASN A 272 -10.26 -6.51 -24.59
CA ASN A 272 -10.46 -5.54 -25.66
C ASN A 272 -9.69 -6.04 -26.90
N SER A 273 -10.44 -6.59 -27.86
CA SER A 273 -9.97 -7.11 -29.16
C SER A 273 -8.81 -6.29 -29.77
N PRO A 274 -7.80 -6.91 -30.42
CA PRO A 274 -7.73 -8.32 -30.82
C PRO A 274 -7.01 -9.24 -29.82
N PHE A 275 -6.44 -8.70 -28.73
CA PHE A 275 -5.63 -9.48 -27.80
C PHE A 275 -6.23 -9.50 -26.41
N LYS A 276 -6.19 -10.67 -25.78
CA LYS A 276 -6.45 -10.81 -24.35
C LYS A 276 -5.15 -10.69 -23.59
N TYR A 277 -5.16 -9.90 -22.53
CA TYR A 277 -4.00 -9.71 -21.69
C TYR A 277 -4.40 -9.48 -20.24
N PHE A 278 -3.45 -9.75 -19.34
CA PHE A 278 -3.56 -9.38 -17.94
C PHE A 278 -2.91 -8.02 -17.75
N ARG A 279 -3.65 -7.08 -17.17
CA ARG A 279 -3.12 -5.87 -16.55
C ARG A 279 -2.81 -6.21 -15.10
N VAL A 280 -1.52 -6.28 -14.77
CA VAL A 280 -1.08 -6.55 -13.40
C VAL A 280 -0.46 -5.30 -12.79
N THR A 281 -1.22 -4.67 -11.89
CA THR A 281 -0.69 -3.59 -11.06
C THR A 281 -0.06 -4.19 -9.82
N TYR A 282 1.13 -3.74 -9.45
CA TYR A 282 1.75 -4.18 -8.21
C TYR A 282 2.48 -3.04 -7.51
N ILE A 283 2.51 -3.14 -6.18
CA ILE A 283 3.16 -2.19 -5.29
C ILE A 283 4.35 -2.88 -4.66
N ASN A 284 5.54 -2.33 -4.86
CA ASN A 284 6.76 -2.74 -4.17
C ASN A 284 7.11 -1.70 -3.13
N ASN A 285 7.48 -2.13 -1.94
CA ASN A 285 8.00 -1.25 -0.90
C ASN A 285 9.16 -1.93 -0.19
N TYR A 286 10.40 -1.53 -0.46
CA TYR A 286 11.58 -2.21 0.04
C TYR A 286 12.67 -1.22 0.44
N THR A 287 13.54 -1.66 1.35
CA THR A 287 14.70 -0.89 1.79
C THR A 287 15.95 -1.38 1.09
N ILE A 288 16.78 -0.45 0.63
CA ILE A 288 18.13 -0.71 0.15
C ILE A 288 19.07 -0.22 1.24
N GLU A 289 19.92 -1.11 1.71
CA GLU A 289 21.08 -0.78 2.56
C GLU A 289 22.29 -0.58 1.64
N LEU A 290 23.09 0.47 1.91
CA LEU A 290 24.26 0.82 1.12
C LEU A 290 25.52 0.79 1.99
N GLU A 291 26.54 0.12 1.48
CA GLU A 291 27.91 0.17 1.97
C GLU A 291 28.64 1.40 1.42
N ASP A 292 29.81 1.70 1.99
CA ASP A 292 30.57 2.88 1.61
C ASP A 292 31.03 2.78 0.14
N ASN A 293 30.75 3.84 -0.64
CA ASN A 293 30.99 3.94 -2.09
C ASN A 293 30.07 3.06 -2.95
N ASP A 294 28.96 2.57 -2.40
CA ASP A 294 27.95 1.87 -3.21
C ASP A 294 27.22 2.82 -4.16
N THR A 295 26.90 2.28 -5.34
CA THR A 295 25.99 2.89 -6.30
C THR A 295 24.97 1.84 -6.74
N VAL A 296 23.69 2.15 -6.55
CA VAL A 296 22.59 1.28 -6.96
C VAL A 296 21.81 1.96 -8.09
N ASP A 297 21.83 1.33 -9.26
CA ASP A 297 21.01 1.72 -10.41
C ASP A 297 19.55 1.29 -10.19
N LEU A 298 18.64 2.26 -10.19
CA LEU A 298 17.20 2.05 -10.04
C LEU A 298 16.48 2.10 -11.39
N GLY A 299 17.21 2.28 -12.49
CA GLY A 299 16.71 2.42 -13.86
C GLY A 299 16.18 3.81 -14.17
N GLU A 300 15.92 4.06 -15.46
CA GLU A 300 15.43 5.34 -15.99
C GLU A 300 16.35 6.52 -15.70
N GLY A 301 17.66 6.31 -15.51
CA GLY A 301 18.60 7.39 -15.15
C GLY A 301 18.55 7.80 -13.68
N THR A 302 17.87 7.02 -12.82
CA THR A 302 17.82 7.24 -11.37
C THR A 302 18.83 6.33 -10.66
N PHE A 303 19.71 6.91 -9.83
CA PHE A 303 20.72 6.21 -9.05
C PHE A 303 20.64 6.59 -7.58
N LEU A 304 20.92 5.63 -6.71
CA LEU A 304 21.15 5.86 -5.29
C LEU A 304 22.64 5.71 -5.02
N ILE A 305 23.29 6.76 -4.53
CA ILE A 305 24.74 6.81 -4.38
C ILE A 305 25.08 7.06 -2.92
N LYS A 306 25.99 6.26 -2.37
CA LYS A 306 26.62 6.49 -1.08
C LYS A 306 28.05 6.96 -1.26
N ASN A 307 28.37 8.13 -0.71
CA ASN A 307 29.72 8.69 -0.70
C ASN A 307 30.10 9.08 0.73
N GLY A 308 30.98 8.28 1.34
CA GLY A 308 31.28 8.37 2.77
C GLY A 308 30.01 8.22 3.62
N THR A 309 29.75 9.20 4.49
CA THR A 309 28.60 9.18 5.41
C THR A 309 27.29 9.68 4.79
N ARG A 310 27.27 10.03 3.51
CA ARG A 310 26.07 10.60 2.87
C ARG A 310 25.54 9.68 1.80
N ILE A 311 24.22 9.55 1.79
CA ILE A 311 23.46 9.00 0.68
C ILE A 311 22.79 10.16 -0.04
N PHE A 312 22.78 10.12 -1.36
CA PHE A 312 22.01 11.03 -2.20
C PHE A 312 21.41 10.28 -3.38
N ILE A 313 20.34 10.85 -3.94
CA ILE A 313 19.67 10.34 -5.12
C ILE A 313 20.15 11.18 -6.30
N PHE A 314 20.68 10.56 -7.33
CA PHE A 314 21.05 11.23 -8.58
C PHE A 314 20.02 10.89 -9.66
N LYS A 315 19.49 11.90 -10.33
CA LYS A 315 18.50 11.73 -11.40
C LYS A 315 18.71 12.79 -12.48
N ASP A 316 18.92 12.34 -13.71
CA ASP A 316 18.99 13.21 -14.90
C ASP A 316 19.94 14.42 -14.74
N GLY A 317 21.04 14.27 -14.00
CA GLY A 317 22.00 15.35 -13.74
C GLY A 317 21.77 16.13 -12.44
N GLU A 318 20.66 15.90 -11.74
CA GLU A 318 20.30 16.57 -10.48
C GLU A 318 20.53 15.66 -9.26
N ILE A 319 20.80 16.28 -8.10
CA ILE A 319 21.03 15.60 -6.82
C ILE A 319 19.90 15.94 -5.83
N PHE A 320 19.39 14.91 -5.16
CA PHE A 320 18.35 15.02 -4.13
C PHE A 320 18.83 14.38 -2.81
N ASP A 321 18.84 15.16 -1.73
CA ASP A 321 19.42 14.75 -0.44
C ASP A 321 18.42 14.11 0.54
N ARG A 322 17.14 13.99 0.19
CA ARG A 322 16.09 13.51 1.11
C ARG A 322 15.09 12.59 0.46
N GLU A 323 14.44 13.07 -0.59
CA GLU A 323 13.44 12.29 -1.30
C GLU A 323 13.36 12.71 -2.77
N LEU A 324 12.98 11.74 -3.59
CA LEU A 324 12.61 11.95 -4.98
C LEU A 324 11.28 11.24 -5.23
N LYS A 325 10.37 11.91 -5.93
CA LYS A 325 9.09 11.34 -6.31
C LYS A 325 8.88 11.52 -7.80
N GLU A 326 8.77 10.41 -8.49
CA GLU A 326 8.63 10.33 -9.93
C GLU A 326 7.27 9.71 -10.25
N TYR A 327 6.61 10.23 -11.26
CA TYR A 327 5.42 9.61 -11.82
C TYR A 327 5.71 9.17 -13.24
N TYR A 328 5.39 7.93 -13.56
CA TYR A 328 5.49 7.45 -14.93
C TYR A 328 4.26 7.90 -15.69
N THR A 329 4.42 8.95 -16.47
CA THR A 329 3.42 9.37 -17.43
C THR A 329 3.69 8.70 -18.77
N PRO A 330 2.65 8.35 -19.54
CA PRO A 330 2.82 8.00 -20.94
C PRO A 330 3.57 9.13 -21.65
N SER A 331 4.58 8.78 -22.45
CA SER A 331 5.48 9.71 -23.17
C SER A 331 4.79 10.63 -24.18
N ILE A 332 3.46 10.66 -24.21
CA ILE A 332 2.60 11.28 -25.23
C ILE A 332 2.64 12.82 -25.21
N LEU A 333 3.32 13.47 -24.26
CA LEU A 333 2.87 14.81 -23.85
C LEU A 333 3.96 15.79 -23.39
N LEU A 334 4.97 16.03 -24.23
CA LEU A 334 5.72 17.30 -24.20
C LEU A 334 5.78 18.02 -25.55
N ASP A 335 5.45 17.38 -26.67
CA ASP A 335 5.52 17.98 -28.01
C ASP A 335 4.20 18.55 -28.56
N SER A 336 3.08 18.45 -27.83
CA SER A 336 1.82 19.02 -28.30
C SER A 336 1.73 20.51 -27.94
N GLU A 337 1.74 21.39 -28.95
CA GLU A 337 1.45 22.83 -28.76
C GLU A 337 0.08 23.09 -28.11
N ASN A 338 -0.84 22.11 -28.15
CA ASN A 338 -2.14 22.19 -27.50
C ASN A 338 -2.48 20.91 -26.74
N VAL A 339 -2.42 21.01 -25.41
CA VAL A 339 -2.69 19.91 -24.46
C VAL A 339 -4.09 19.28 -24.64
N LEU A 340 -5.10 20.03 -25.12
CA LEU A 340 -6.44 19.49 -25.31
C LEU A 340 -6.57 18.60 -26.57
N LYS A 341 -5.59 18.64 -27.48
CA LYS A 341 -5.60 17.84 -28.72
C LYS A 341 -4.89 16.50 -28.58
N THR A 342 -4.32 16.21 -27.41
CA THR A 342 -3.45 15.04 -27.23
C THR A 342 -4.20 13.73 -27.31
N ASP A 343 -3.44 12.68 -27.61
CA ASP A 343 -3.96 11.33 -27.76
C ASP A 343 -4.10 10.60 -26.42
N CYS A 344 -4.75 11.26 -25.45
CA CYS A 344 -4.99 10.71 -24.14
C CYS A 344 -6.25 11.30 -23.49
N ASN A 345 -6.74 10.64 -22.45
CA ASN A 345 -7.77 11.24 -21.60
C ASN A 345 -7.16 12.36 -20.73
N ILE A 346 -8.00 13.29 -20.27
CA ILE A 346 -7.55 14.44 -19.47
C ILE A 346 -8.40 14.56 -18.21
N ILE A 347 -7.77 14.81 -17.07
CA ILE A 347 -8.43 15.22 -15.83
C ILE A 347 -8.02 16.66 -15.54
N LEU A 348 -9.00 17.57 -15.55
CA LEU A 348 -8.81 18.96 -15.17
C LEU A 348 -9.23 19.14 -13.72
N VAL A 349 -8.29 19.56 -12.88
CA VAL A 349 -8.55 19.88 -11.48
C VAL A 349 -8.63 21.40 -11.35
N GLY A 350 -9.72 21.88 -10.76
CA GLY A 350 -9.99 23.30 -10.59
C GLY A 350 -10.95 23.88 -11.63
N GLY A 351 -11.73 24.87 -11.18
CA GLY A 351 -12.78 25.52 -11.96
C GLY A 351 -12.25 26.50 -13.02
N PRO A 352 -13.13 27.02 -13.91
CA PRO A 352 -12.77 27.95 -14.99
C PRO A 352 -11.99 29.21 -14.55
N GLU A 353 -12.21 29.69 -13.34
CA GLU A 353 -11.54 30.91 -12.84
C GLU A 353 -10.06 30.69 -12.56
N VAL A 354 -9.68 29.46 -12.19
CA VAL A 354 -8.31 29.13 -11.78
C VAL A 354 -7.61 28.21 -12.78
N ASN A 355 -8.35 27.47 -13.61
CA ASN A 355 -7.82 26.56 -14.61
C ASN A 355 -8.26 27.01 -16.03
N ARG A 356 -7.31 27.54 -16.81
CA ARG A 356 -7.54 28.05 -18.16
C ARG A 356 -8.11 26.98 -19.10
N LEU A 357 -7.69 25.73 -18.96
CA LEU A 357 -8.21 24.65 -19.81
C LEU A 357 -9.66 24.34 -19.47
N THR A 358 -10.03 24.35 -18.18
CA THR A 358 -11.42 24.22 -17.75
C THR A 358 -12.27 25.35 -18.32
N LYS A 359 -11.73 26.59 -18.36
CA LYS A 359 -12.40 27.75 -18.98
C LYS A 359 -12.64 27.54 -20.47
N ASN A 360 -11.64 27.05 -21.21
CA ASN A 360 -11.73 26.82 -22.65
C ASN A 360 -12.82 25.81 -23.03
N ILE A 361 -13.09 24.82 -22.16
CA ILE A 361 -14.12 23.81 -22.40
C ILE A 361 -15.46 24.10 -21.71
N SER A 362 -15.59 25.20 -20.97
CA SER A 362 -16.75 25.50 -20.11
C SER A 362 -18.11 25.36 -20.81
N LYS A 363 -18.21 25.82 -22.07
CA LYS A 363 -19.44 25.72 -22.90
C LYS A 363 -19.83 24.29 -23.29
N TYR A 364 -18.94 23.32 -23.15
CA TYR A 364 -19.18 21.90 -23.45
C TYR A 364 -19.47 21.07 -22.19
N LEU A 365 -19.36 21.66 -20.99
CA LEU A 365 -19.67 20.97 -19.75
C LEU A 365 -21.16 20.65 -19.68
N LYS A 366 -21.50 19.48 -19.11
CA LYS A 366 -22.89 19.08 -18.92
C LYS A 366 -23.59 20.00 -17.93
N VAL A 367 -22.85 20.47 -16.93
CA VAL A 367 -23.31 21.48 -15.98
C VAL A 367 -22.24 22.54 -15.80
N PRO A 368 -22.63 23.83 -15.68
CA PRO A 368 -21.67 24.90 -15.49
C PRO A 368 -20.93 24.73 -14.17
N ILE A 369 -19.75 25.35 -14.06
CA ILE A 369 -18.99 25.46 -12.81
C ILE A 369 -18.54 26.91 -12.74
N THR A 370 -18.98 27.63 -11.71
CA THR A 370 -18.67 29.05 -11.48
C THR A 370 -18.37 29.25 -10.00
N ASN A 371 -17.96 30.47 -9.60
CA ASN A 371 -17.76 30.77 -8.18
C ASN A 371 -19.04 30.69 -7.33
N THR A 372 -20.22 30.60 -7.95
CA THR A 372 -21.52 30.55 -7.27
C THR A 372 -22.27 29.23 -7.50
N TYR A 373 -22.00 28.51 -8.58
CA TYR A 373 -22.63 27.24 -8.92
C TYR A 373 -21.57 26.12 -8.96
N PRO A 374 -21.76 24.96 -8.31
CA PRO A 374 -23.03 24.39 -7.80
C PRO A 374 -23.46 24.85 -6.40
N GLY A 375 -22.79 25.84 -5.81
CA GLY A 375 -23.14 26.41 -4.52
C GLY A 375 -22.03 26.23 -3.49
N LYS A 376 -22.07 27.05 -2.43
CA LYS A 376 -21.01 27.08 -1.40
C LYS A 376 -20.62 25.68 -0.91
N ASN A 377 -19.31 25.45 -0.82
CA ASN A 377 -18.68 24.20 -0.43
C ASN A 377 -19.07 23.00 -1.30
N THR A 378 -19.62 23.23 -2.48
CA THR A 378 -20.14 22.19 -3.37
C THR A 378 -19.32 22.15 -4.64
N GLY A 379 -19.11 20.94 -5.16
CA GLY A 379 -18.47 20.74 -6.44
C GLY A 379 -19.11 19.65 -7.26
N VAL A 380 -18.60 19.55 -8.48
CA VAL A 380 -19.06 18.61 -9.49
C VAL A 380 -17.89 17.78 -9.99
N ILE A 381 -18.12 16.47 -10.13
CA ILE A 381 -17.33 15.56 -10.94
C ILE A 381 -18.15 15.25 -12.19
N GLN A 382 -17.60 15.51 -13.37
CA GLN A 382 -18.28 15.21 -14.64
C GLN A 382 -17.27 14.85 -15.73
N THR A 383 -17.64 13.91 -16.59
CA THR A 383 -16.88 13.55 -17.79
C THR A 383 -17.62 13.96 -19.05
N ILE A 384 -16.90 14.55 -20.00
CA ILE A 384 -17.36 14.91 -21.35
C ILE A 384 -16.49 14.22 -22.40
N LYS A 385 -17.04 14.05 -23.61
CA LYS A 385 -16.22 13.73 -24.79
C LYS A 385 -15.30 14.92 -25.07
N ASN A 386 -14.02 14.68 -25.35
CA ASN A 386 -13.09 15.77 -25.63
C ASN A 386 -13.50 16.47 -26.94
N PRO A 387 -13.87 17.77 -26.90
CA PRO A 387 -14.33 18.50 -28.09
C PRO A 387 -13.22 18.74 -29.11
N TYR A 388 -11.94 18.61 -28.71
CA TYR A 388 -10.78 18.83 -29.56
C TYR A 388 -10.12 17.53 -30.03
N ASN A 389 -10.42 16.39 -29.39
CA ASN A 389 -10.03 15.05 -29.84
C ASN A 389 -11.11 14.02 -29.43
N PRO A 390 -12.17 13.84 -30.22
CA PRO A 390 -13.36 13.06 -29.84
C PRO A 390 -13.11 11.57 -29.52
N LYS A 391 -11.92 11.04 -29.82
CA LYS A 391 -11.54 9.68 -29.42
C LYS A 391 -11.32 9.54 -27.90
N TYR A 392 -11.05 10.65 -27.23
CA TYR A 392 -10.74 10.70 -25.79
C TYR A 392 -11.78 11.50 -25.01
N SER A 393 -11.66 11.45 -23.68
CA SER A 393 -12.57 12.10 -22.74
C SER A 393 -11.84 13.10 -21.84
N ILE A 394 -12.58 14.11 -21.39
CA ILE A 394 -12.12 15.06 -20.37
C ILE A 394 -13.01 14.90 -19.13
N MET A 395 -12.40 14.65 -17.98
CA MET A 395 -13.04 14.76 -16.67
C MET A 395 -12.71 16.11 -16.04
N VAL A 396 -13.71 16.76 -15.48
CA VAL A 396 -13.54 17.98 -14.68
C VAL A 396 -13.88 17.65 -13.22
N VAL A 397 -12.95 18.00 -12.34
CA VAL A 397 -13.05 17.84 -10.89
C VAL A 397 -12.91 19.23 -10.28
N ALA A 398 -14.03 19.90 -10.04
CA ALA A 398 -14.01 21.30 -9.62
C ALA A 398 -15.22 21.68 -8.76
N GLY A 399 -14.98 22.53 -7.77
CA GLY A 399 -16.00 23.17 -6.96
C GLY A 399 -16.25 24.62 -7.32
N SER A 400 -17.33 25.18 -6.76
CA SER A 400 -17.53 26.63 -6.77
C SER A 400 -16.54 27.37 -5.88
N ASP A 401 -15.90 26.65 -4.96
CA ASP A 401 -14.82 27.12 -4.10
C ASP A 401 -13.82 25.99 -3.82
N ARG A 402 -12.74 26.33 -3.11
CA ARG A 402 -11.67 25.38 -2.72
C ARG A 402 -12.17 24.17 -1.92
N TRP A 403 -13.25 24.32 -1.17
CA TRP A 403 -13.81 23.22 -0.36
C TRP A 403 -14.65 22.29 -1.22
N GLY A 404 -15.39 22.85 -2.18
CA GLY A 404 -16.08 22.08 -3.22
C GLY A 404 -15.10 21.24 -4.04
N THR A 405 -13.98 21.81 -4.51
CA THR A 405 -12.96 21.04 -5.24
C THR A 405 -12.36 19.95 -4.37
N LYS A 406 -12.05 20.26 -3.09
CA LYS A 406 -11.58 19.25 -2.12
C LYS A 406 -12.55 18.08 -1.96
N ALA A 407 -13.84 18.37 -1.83
CA ALA A 407 -14.88 17.36 -1.73
C ALA A 407 -14.93 16.46 -2.98
N CYS A 408 -14.83 17.04 -4.18
CA CYS A 408 -14.75 16.28 -5.43
C CYS A 408 -13.55 15.34 -5.46
N VAL A 409 -12.38 15.84 -5.05
CA VAL A 409 -11.15 15.05 -5.07
C VAL A 409 -11.26 13.89 -4.09
N LEU A 410 -11.72 14.11 -2.85
CA LEU A 410 -11.90 13.01 -1.89
C LEU A 410 -12.94 12.00 -2.37
N ALA A 411 -14.08 12.44 -2.91
CA ALA A 411 -15.09 11.55 -3.46
C ALA A 411 -14.54 10.72 -4.64
N LEU A 412 -13.73 11.33 -5.50
CA LEU A 412 -13.05 10.64 -6.59
C LEU A 412 -12.10 9.58 -6.04
N LEU A 413 -11.25 9.95 -5.06
CA LEU A 413 -10.33 9.02 -4.41
C LEU A 413 -11.09 7.88 -3.72
N ASP A 414 -12.26 8.11 -3.14
CA ASP A 414 -13.07 7.06 -2.53
C ASP A 414 -13.84 6.21 -3.57
N ASN A 415 -13.60 6.43 -4.86
CA ASN A 415 -14.22 5.74 -6.00
C ASN A 415 -15.75 5.90 -6.03
N VAL A 416 -16.27 7.02 -5.53
CA VAL A 416 -17.70 7.35 -5.59
C VAL A 416 -18.15 7.58 -7.05
N TYR A 417 -17.25 8.05 -7.90
CA TYR A 417 -17.52 8.32 -9.30
C TYR A 417 -17.26 7.09 -10.18
N SER A 418 -18.32 6.52 -10.76
CA SER A 418 -18.24 5.32 -11.62
C SER A 418 -18.20 5.62 -13.13
N GLY A 419 -18.11 6.89 -13.53
CA GLY A 419 -18.22 7.30 -14.94
C GLY A 419 -19.65 7.51 -15.41
N GLY A 420 -19.81 8.23 -16.53
CA GLY A 420 -21.08 8.41 -17.25
C GLY A 420 -21.98 9.53 -16.72
N ASN A 421 -22.22 9.61 -15.41
CA ASN A 421 -23.15 10.57 -14.79
C ASN A 421 -22.45 11.77 -14.15
N ILE A 422 -23.20 12.84 -13.87
CA ILE A 422 -22.70 13.99 -13.10
C ILE A 422 -22.81 13.64 -11.62
N THR A 423 -21.76 13.89 -10.83
CA THR A 423 -21.80 13.68 -9.38
C THR A 423 -21.59 15.02 -8.67
N TYR A 424 -22.59 15.42 -7.88
CA TYR A 424 -22.50 16.58 -7.01
C TYR A 424 -22.01 16.14 -5.63
N VAL A 425 -21.09 16.90 -5.06
CA VAL A 425 -20.56 16.62 -3.72
C VAL A 425 -20.40 17.88 -2.93
N LYS A 426 -20.65 17.80 -1.62
CA LYS A 426 -20.55 18.94 -0.71
C LYS A 426 -19.61 18.64 0.44
N TRP A 427 -18.71 19.58 0.73
CA TRP A 427 -17.85 19.55 1.90
C TRP A 427 -18.64 19.86 3.18
N MET A 428 -18.60 18.94 4.14
CA MET A 428 -19.28 19.05 5.43
C MET A 428 -18.49 18.33 6.54
N ASN A 429 -18.31 18.99 7.69
CA ASN A 429 -17.76 18.38 8.92
C ASN A 429 -16.43 17.62 8.74
N GLY A 430 -15.52 18.16 7.93
CA GLY A 430 -14.21 17.53 7.69
C GLY A 430 -14.22 16.39 6.67
N THR A 431 -15.37 16.10 6.06
CA THR A 431 -15.54 15.09 4.99
C THR A 431 -16.43 15.65 3.87
N TYR A 432 -16.86 14.80 2.94
CA TYR A 432 -17.82 15.13 1.89
C TYR A 432 -19.12 14.32 2.03
N ARG A 433 -20.18 14.83 1.41
CA ARG A 433 -21.44 14.13 1.18
C ARG A 433 -21.77 14.17 -0.31
N VAL A 434 -22.17 13.03 -0.87
CA VAL A 434 -22.75 12.98 -2.22
C VAL A 434 -24.14 13.60 -2.17
N LEU A 435 -24.44 14.47 -3.13
CA LEU A 435 -25.77 15.04 -3.32
C LEU A 435 -26.42 14.25 -4.45
N ASN A 436 -27.47 13.50 -4.11
CA ASN A 436 -28.29 12.77 -5.08
C ASN A 436 -29.26 13.72 -5.79
#